data_AF-A0A3N5LXN5-F1
#
_entry.id   AF-A0A3N5LXN5-F1
#
_cell.length_a   1.000
_cell.length_b   1.000
_cell.length_c   1.000
_cell.angle_alpha   90.00
_cell.angle_beta   90.00
_cell.angle_gamma   90.00
#
_symmetry.space_group_name_H-M   'P 1'
#
loop_
_entity.id
_entity.type
_entity.pdbx_description
1 polymer ?
#
loop_
_entity_poly.entity_id
_entity_poly.type
_entity_poly.pdbx_seq_one_letter_code
_entity_poly.pdbx_strand_id
1 'polypeptide(L)'
;MDIIYDNSKIRKKCQKATGRLKRRLDDLRAAENLRVMMTLAGNCHPLVANRKGQWAIYLEHPQRLVFKPANDPLPDLGDGRLDLEKVTAVRLLSIEDYHG
;
A
#
# COMPACT_ATOMS: atom_id res chain seq x y z
N MET A 1 -3.79 -9.06 -4.25
CA MET A 1 -3.63 -9.05 -2.77
C MET A 1 -4.94 -8.69 -2.07
N ASP A 2 -5.08 -9.15 -0.83
CA ASP A 2 -6.20 -8.77 0.04
C ASP A 2 -6.05 -7.32 0.52
N ILE A 3 -7.18 -6.59 0.48
CA ILE A 3 -7.23 -5.18 0.91
C ILE A 3 -8.09 -5.07 2.17
N ILE A 4 -7.45 -4.66 3.25
CA ILE A 4 -8.08 -4.30 4.52
C ILE A 4 -8.11 -2.78 4.61
N TYR A 5 -9.20 -2.22 5.11
CA TYR A 5 -9.32 -0.79 5.37
C TYR A 5 -9.09 -0.53 6.85
N ASP A 6 -8.19 0.38 7.17
CA ASP A 6 -7.89 0.74 8.57
C ASP A 6 -9.11 1.31 9.30
N ASN A 7 -9.92 2.10 8.60
CA ASN A 7 -11.12 2.72 9.14
C ASN A 7 -12.19 2.94 8.07
N SER A 8 -13.39 3.34 8.51
CA SER A 8 -14.54 3.57 7.62
C SER A 8 -14.33 4.74 6.65
N LYS A 9 -13.50 5.73 6.99
CA LYS A 9 -13.21 6.90 6.15
C LYS A 9 -12.39 6.50 4.92
N ILE A 10 -11.30 5.77 5.10
CA ILE A 10 -10.49 5.28 3.96
C ILE A 10 -11.29 4.30 3.10
N ARG A 11 -12.09 3.41 3.72
CA ARG A 11 -13.01 2.51 2.99
C ARG A 11 -13.95 3.28 2.06
N LYS A 12 -14.65 4.30 2.59
CA LYS A 12 -15.59 5.13 1.80
C LYS A 12 -14.89 5.85 0.63
N LYS A 13 -13.68 6.39 0.86
CA LYS A 13 -12.88 7.02 -0.21
C LYS A 13 -12.53 6.01 -1.31
N CYS A 14 -12.05 4.84 -0.93
CA CYS A 14 -11.67 3.79 -1.89
C CYS A 14 -12.86 3.19 -2.65
N GLN A 15 -14.04 3.12 -2.04
CA GLN A 15 -15.27 2.65 -2.71
C GLN A 15 -15.74 3.62 -3.80
N LYS A 16 -15.47 4.92 -3.64
CA LYS A 16 -15.77 5.96 -4.62
C LYS A 16 -14.57 6.31 -5.50
N ALA A 17 -13.53 5.47 -5.48
CA ALA A 17 -12.29 5.76 -6.19
C ALA A 17 -12.52 5.83 -7.70
N THR A 18 -11.99 6.88 -8.30
CA THR A 18 -11.89 7.06 -9.75
C THR A 18 -10.44 7.34 -10.14
N GLY A 19 -10.17 7.42 -11.45
CA GLY A 19 -8.86 7.80 -11.97
C GLY A 19 -7.72 6.93 -11.44
N ARG A 20 -6.63 7.58 -10.99
CA ARG A 20 -5.42 6.90 -10.54
C ARG A 20 -5.61 6.13 -9.23
N LEU A 21 -6.45 6.60 -8.30
CA LEU A 21 -6.75 5.85 -7.07
C LEU A 21 -7.42 4.52 -7.41
N LYS A 22 -8.40 4.53 -8.31
CA LYS A 22 -9.04 3.28 -8.76
C LYS A 22 -7.99 2.34 -9.36
N ARG A 23 -7.15 2.86 -10.25
CA ARG A 23 -6.09 2.07 -10.90
C ARG A 23 -5.14 1.43 -9.88
N ARG A 24 -4.70 2.15 -8.84
CA ARG A 24 -3.84 1.57 -7.77
C ARG A 24 -4.56 0.52 -6.93
N LEU A 25 -5.85 0.69 -6.68
CA LEU A 25 -6.64 -0.33 -5.99
C LEU A 25 -6.82 -1.59 -6.85
N ASP A 26 -6.96 -1.43 -8.16
CA ASP A 26 -7.01 -2.56 -9.10
C ASP A 26 -5.64 -3.25 -9.19
N ASP A 27 -4.54 -2.48 -9.30
CA ASP A 27 -3.16 -2.97 -9.28
C ASP A 27 -2.91 -3.81 -8.00
N LEU A 28 -3.27 -3.29 -6.82
CA LEU A 28 -3.14 -4.01 -5.54
C LEU A 28 -3.93 -5.32 -5.51
N ARG A 29 -5.15 -5.34 -6.08
CA ARG A 29 -5.97 -6.55 -6.14
C ARG A 29 -5.37 -7.59 -7.08
N ALA A 30 -4.89 -7.15 -8.24
CA ALA A 30 -4.34 -8.02 -9.29
C ALA A 30 -2.93 -8.54 -8.98
N ALA A 31 -2.10 -7.75 -8.28
CA ALA A 31 -0.76 -8.17 -7.90
C ALA A 31 -0.82 -9.37 -6.95
N GLU A 32 0.05 -10.36 -7.21
CA GLU A 32 0.19 -11.54 -6.36
C GLU A 32 0.79 -11.17 -4.99
N ASN A 33 1.73 -10.23 -4.98
CA ASN A 33 2.42 -9.80 -3.77
C ASN A 33 2.98 -8.37 -3.88
N LEU A 34 3.57 -7.88 -2.79
CA LEU A 34 4.15 -6.55 -2.70
C LEU A 34 5.37 -6.37 -3.61
N ARG A 35 6.14 -7.44 -3.89
CA ARG A 35 7.24 -7.40 -4.86
C ARG A 35 6.75 -7.02 -6.25
N VAL A 36 5.65 -7.63 -6.72
CA VAL A 36 5.01 -7.28 -8.01
C VAL A 36 4.55 -5.82 -8.00
N MET A 37 3.97 -5.34 -6.90
CA MET A 37 3.56 -3.92 -6.82
C MET A 37 4.71 -2.93 -7.02
N MET A 38 5.94 -3.29 -6.63
CA MET A 38 7.11 -2.42 -6.85
C MET A 38 7.50 -2.28 -8.33
N THR A 39 7.10 -3.21 -9.19
CA THR A 39 7.38 -3.17 -10.63
C THR A 39 6.30 -2.44 -11.43
N LEU A 40 5.15 -2.12 -10.80
CA LEU A 40 4.03 -1.45 -11.44
C LEU A 40 4.15 0.08 -11.34
N ALA A 41 3.38 0.76 -12.19
CA ALA A 41 3.28 2.22 -12.17
C ALA A 41 2.77 2.73 -10.81
N GLY A 42 3.20 3.93 -10.43
CA GLY A 42 2.82 4.54 -9.15
C GLY A 42 3.93 4.52 -8.12
N ASN A 43 5.16 4.14 -8.48
CA ASN A 43 6.36 4.29 -7.66
C ASN A 43 6.14 3.77 -6.24
N CYS A 44 5.73 2.50 -6.10
CA CYS A 44 5.52 1.89 -4.79
C CYS A 44 6.85 1.81 -4.03
N HIS A 45 6.93 2.44 -2.86
CA HIS A 45 8.17 2.50 -2.07
C HIS A 45 7.90 2.44 -0.57
N PRO A 46 8.86 1.91 0.22
CA PRO A 46 8.78 1.97 1.67
C PRO A 46 8.97 3.40 2.15
N LEU A 47 8.30 3.74 3.24
CA LEU A 47 8.51 4.98 3.96
C LEU A 47 9.56 4.79 5.05
N VAL A 48 10.23 5.89 5.41
CA VAL A 48 11.40 5.89 6.29
C VAL A 48 11.10 6.55 7.65
N ALA A 49 12.09 6.54 8.54
CA ALA A 49 12.05 7.17 9.87
C ALA A 49 10.84 6.74 10.71
N ASN A 50 10.05 7.68 11.23
CA ASN A 50 8.87 7.44 12.06
C ASN A 50 7.73 6.70 11.33
N ARG A 51 7.90 6.41 10.03
CA ARG A 51 6.92 5.70 9.20
C ARG A 51 7.45 4.38 8.67
N LYS A 52 8.55 3.87 9.25
CA LYS A 52 9.09 2.54 8.95
C LYS A 52 7.98 1.50 9.07
N GLY A 53 7.91 0.60 8.07
CA GLY A 53 6.86 -0.42 7.96
C GLY A 53 5.61 0.04 7.21
N GLN A 54 5.50 1.32 6.86
CA GLN A 54 4.50 1.83 5.93
C GLN A 54 5.09 1.95 4.52
N TRP A 55 4.18 1.99 3.55
CA TRP A 55 4.47 2.07 2.13
C TRP A 55 3.57 3.11 1.48
N ALA A 56 4.03 3.68 0.37
CA ALA A 56 3.28 4.67 -0.38
C ALA A 56 3.23 4.34 -1.88
N ILE A 57 2.08 4.63 -2.50
CA ILE A 57 1.88 4.58 -3.96
C ILE A 57 1.44 5.97 -4.42
N TYR A 58 2.12 6.51 -5.42
CA TYR A 58 1.78 7.76 -6.07
C TYR A 58 0.43 7.68 -6.76
N LEU A 59 -0.41 8.68 -6.46
CA LEU A 59 -1.68 8.92 -7.14
C LEU A 59 -1.50 10.08 -8.10
N GLU A 60 -1.57 11.29 -7.61
CA GLU A 60 -1.43 12.52 -8.38
C GLU A 60 -0.81 13.56 -7.47
N HIS A 61 0.06 14.41 -7.99
CA HIS A 61 0.77 15.35 -7.15
C HIS A 61 -0.25 16.24 -6.41
N PRO A 62 -0.18 16.34 -5.07
CA PRO A 62 0.87 15.80 -4.18
C PRO A 62 0.47 14.51 -3.40
N GLN A 63 -0.70 13.94 -3.70
CA GLN A 63 -1.33 12.80 -3.04
C GLN A 63 -0.65 11.44 -3.29
N ARG A 64 -0.55 10.65 -2.22
CA ARG A 64 -0.16 9.24 -2.21
C ARG A 64 -1.16 8.40 -1.43
N LEU A 65 -1.38 7.16 -1.86
CA LEU A 65 -2.06 6.13 -1.08
C LEU A 65 -1.05 5.48 -0.14
N VAL A 66 -1.35 5.44 1.15
CA VAL A 66 -0.48 4.81 2.15
C VAL A 66 -1.12 3.60 2.78
N PHE A 67 -0.28 2.60 2.97
CA PHE A 67 -0.66 1.29 3.48
C PHE A 67 0.48 0.65 4.27
N LYS A 68 0.18 -0.47 4.92
CA LYS A 68 1.17 -1.38 5.50
C LYS A 68 0.85 -2.83 5.13
N PRO A 69 1.83 -3.74 5.12
CA PRO A 69 1.59 -5.18 5.09
C PRO A 69 0.63 -5.62 6.20
N ALA A 70 -0.22 -6.60 5.92
CA ALA A 70 -1.27 -7.05 6.82
C ALA A 70 -1.42 -8.58 6.91
N ASN A 71 -0.42 -9.32 6.43
CA ASN A 71 -0.29 -10.75 6.71
C ASN A 71 -0.19 -11.00 8.22
N ASP A 72 -0.74 -12.12 8.68
CA ASP A 72 -0.66 -12.56 10.07
C ASP A 72 -0.20 -14.04 10.12
N PRO A 73 1.06 -14.32 10.53
CA PRO A 73 2.11 -13.36 10.89
C PRO A 73 2.66 -12.59 9.67
N LEU A 74 3.37 -11.48 9.90
CA LEU A 74 4.11 -10.81 8.84
C LEU A 74 5.25 -11.72 8.34
N PRO A 75 5.45 -11.85 7.02
CA PRO A 75 6.49 -12.71 6.47
C PRO A 75 7.87 -12.07 6.69
N ASP A 76 8.61 -12.59 7.67
CA ASP A 76 9.96 -12.16 8.03
C ASP A 76 11.01 -13.02 7.31
N LEU A 77 12.09 -12.39 6.84
CA LEU A 77 13.26 -13.06 6.26
C LEU A 77 14.22 -13.64 7.32
N GLY A 78 13.93 -13.44 8.61
CA GLY A 78 14.74 -13.89 9.75
C GLY A 78 15.74 -12.85 10.27
N ASP A 79 15.81 -11.68 9.64
CA ASP A 79 16.69 -10.58 10.02
C ASP A 79 15.94 -9.25 10.27
N GLY A 80 14.61 -9.35 10.46
CA GLY A 80 13.74 -8.19 10.67
C GLY A 80 13.40 -7.45 9.38
N ARG A 81 13.77 -7.99 8.21
CA ARG A 81 13.29 -7.53 6.90
C ARG A 81 12.09 -8.36 6.46
N LEU A 82 11.22 -7.70 5.72
CA LEU A 82 10.00 -8.31 5.20
C LEU A 82 10.29 -9.06 3.89
N ASP A 83 9.80 -10.29 3.77
CA ASP A 83 9.79 -11.04 2.52
C ASP A 83 8.65 -10.53 1.63
N LEU A 84 8.98 -9.59 0.73
CA LEU A 84 8.00 -8.90 -0.12
C LEU A 84 7.25 -9.84 -1.08
N GLU A 85 7.81 -11.00 -1.40
CA GLU A 85 7.19 -11.99 -2.27
C GLU A 85 6.09 -12.78 -1.55
N LYS A 86 6.11 -12.77 -0.21
CA LYS A 86 5.09 -13.40 0.63
C LYS A 86 4.09 -12.41 1.22
N VAL A 87 4.23 -11.11 0.96
CA VAL A 87 3.24 -10.11 1.37
C VAL A 87 2.07 -10.15 0.41
N THR A 88 0.97 -10.75 0.84
CA THR A 88 -0.25 -10.98 0.04
C THR A 88 -1.46 -10.20 0.54
N ALA A 89 -1.35 -9.53 1.69
CA ALA A 89 -2.39 -8.69 2.27
C ALA A 89 -1.83 -7.32 2.66
N VAL A 90 -2.62 -6.27 2.43
CA VAL A 90 -2.28 -4.89 2.80
C VAL A 90 -3.43 -4.22 3.55
N ARG A 91 -3.08 -3.35 4.50
CA ARG A 91 -4.02 -2.47 5.19
C ARG A 91 -3.83 -1.04 4.71
N LEU A 92 -4.84 -0.49 4.05
CA LEU A 92 -4.84 0.91 3.61
C LEU A 92 -5.11 1.82 4.80
N LEU A 93 -4.19 2.74 5.04
CA LEU A 93 -4.20 3.65 6.18
C LEU A 93 -4.87 4.97 5.78
N SER A 94 -4.40 5.59 4.69
CA SER A 94 -4.77 6.96 4.35
C SER A 94 -4.44 7.33 2.91
N ILE A 95 -4.97 8.46 2.47
CA ILE A 95 -4.56 9.18 1.25
C ILE A 95 -4.08 10.54 1.73
N GLU A 96 -2.80 10.82 1.55
CA GLU A 96 -2.11 11.95 2.17
C GLU A 96 -1.18 12.65 1.18
N ASP A 97 -0.96 13.93 1.44
CA ASP A 97 0.11 14.73 0.86
C ASP A 97 1.31 14.68 1.82
N TYR A 98 2.51 14.36 1.32
CA TYR A 98 3.76 14.36 2.11
C TYR A 98 4.71 15.51 1.78
N HIS A 99 4.26 16.49 1.01
CA HIS A 99 5.03 17.69 0.66
C HIS A 99 4.68 18.90 1.52
N GLY A 100 4.10 18.68 2.71
CA GLY A 100 3.90 19.73 3.72
C GLY A 100 5.22 20.23 4.30
#